data_AF-A0A087US52-F1
#
_entry.id   AF-A0A087US52-F1
#
_cell.length_a   1.000
_cell.length_b   1.000
_cell.length_c   1.000
_cell.angle_alpha   90.00
_cell.angle_beta   90.00
_cell.angle_gamma   90.00
#
_symmetry.space_group_name_H-M   'P 1'
#
loop_
_entity.id
_entity.type
_entity.pdbx_description
1 polymer ?
#
loop_
_entity_poly.entity_id
_entity_poly.type
_entity_poly.pdbx_seq_one_letter_code
_entity_poly.pdbx_strand_id
1 'polypeptide(L)'
;MMCEVIPSQMIQVAMAGKAVTKVVHRCYTAKEDRNLNLSECQLMSFPEAVYHLMRNTVLQTCDLSSNVFRKIPPQLPIKFERITELNLSHNRLTSLPEELKDLKELQKLDLSHNDFLVFPKVVFKIPHLVFLNLKKNFIVDVDVSKVRTAPALKELNLEENPLTRTAYVQLKALMPGRILIHVTEPKPEDDDDSDFEVSPPNSSV
;
A
#
# COMPACT_ATOMS: atom_id res chain seq x y z
N MET A 1 -21.66 -33.62 30.35
CA MET A 1 -21.30 -32.41 29.60
C MET A 1 -19.80 -32.23 29.71
N MET A 2 -19.04 -32.68 28.70
CA MET A 2 -17.65 -32.30 28.53
C MET A 2 -17.56 -31.52 27.22
N CYS A 3 -17.42 -30.20 27.33
CA CYS A 3 -17.02 -29.37 26.20
C CYS A 3 -15.55 -29.67 25.94
N GLU A 4 -15.26 -30.42 24.88
CA GLU A 4 -13.91 -30.48 24.32
C GLU A 4 -13.56 -29.09 23.79
N VAL A 5 -12.72 -28.38 24.54
CA VAL A 5 -12.05 -27.17 24.06
C VAL A 5 -11.08 -27.62 22.98
N ILE A 6 -11.44 -27.42 21.71
CA ILE A 6 -10.56 -27.69 20.58
C ILE A 6 -9.26 -26.88 20.78
N PRO A 7 -8.09 -27.51 20.87
CA PRO A 7 -6.83 -26.81 21.09
C PRO A 7 -6.59 -25.77 20.00
N SER A 8 -6.18 -24.56 20.36
CA SER A 8 -5.96 -23.42 19.46
C SER A 8 -5.04 -23.75 18.26
N GLN A 9 -4.18 -24.76 18.42
CA GLN A 9 -3.29 -25.28 17.35
C GLN A 9 -4.04 -26.08 16.27
N MET A 10 -5.09 -26.84 16.60
CA MET A 10 -5.92 -27.57 15.63
C MET A 10 -6.78 -26.62 14.77
N ILE A 11 -7.20 -25.50 15.35
CA ILE A 11 -7.93 -24.43 14.63
C ILE A 11 -6.99 -23.75 13.62
N GLN A 12 -5.73 -23.52 13.98
CA GLN A 12 -4.71 -22.96 13.07
C GLN A 12 -4.39 -23.89 11.90
N VAL A 13 -4.30 -25.21 12.11
CA VAL A 13 -4.01 -26.18 11.03
C VAL A 13 -5.19 -26.31 10.05
N ALA A 14 -6.43 -26.32 10.54
CA ALA A 14 -7.62 -26.34 9.69
C ALA A 14 -7.83 -25.03 8.92
N MET A 15 -7.55 -23.87 9.56
CA MET A 15 -7.54 -22.56 8.90
C MET A 15 -6.44 -22.46 7.85
N ALA A 16 -5.24 -22.98 8.13
CA ALA A 16 -4.14 -23.08 7.18
C ALA A 16 -4.52 -23.96 5.98
N GLY A 17 -5.19 -25.09 6.19
CA GLY A 17 -5.66 -25.95 5.09
C GLY A 17 -6.65 -25.26 4.16
N LYS A 18 -7.58 -24.48 4.71
CA LYS A 18 -8.54 -23.67 3.91
C LYS A 18 -7.84 -22.54 3.16
N ALA A 19 -6.91 -21.82 3.82
CA ALA A 19 -6.14 -20.76 3.18
C ALA A 19 -5.26 -21.28 2.04
N VAL A 20 -4.56 -22.41 2.26
CA VAL A 20 -3.73 -23.06 1.23
C VAL A 20 -4.59 -23.55 0.07
N THR A 21 -5.71 -24.22 0.33
CA THR A 21 -6.63 -24.67 -0.73
C THR A 21 -7.17 -23.48 -1.54
N LYS A 22 -7.52 -22.38 -0.86
CA LYS A 22 -7.96 -21.14 -1.50
C LYS A 22 -6.87 -20.56 -2.42
N VAL A 23 -5.64 -20.42 -1.93
CA VAL A 23 -4.50 -19.94 -2.72
C VAL A 23 -4.27 -20.82 -3.94
N VAL A 24 -4.20 -22.14 -3.75
CA VAL A 24 -3.96 -23.10 -4.84
C VAL A 24 -5.05 -23.01 -5.90
N HIS A 25 -6.33 -22.99 -5.49
CA HIS A 25 -7.46 -22.86 -6.42
C HIS A 25 -7.37 -21.57 -7.23
N ARG A 26 -7.11 -20.43 -6.58
CA ARG A 26 -6.98 -19.14 -7.27
C ARG A 26 -5.77 -19.09 -8.19
N CYS A 27 -4.68 -19.80 -7.89
CA CYS A 27 -3.58 -19.99 -8.82
C CYS A 27 -4.00 -20.76 -10.07
N TYR A 28 -4.87 -21.76 -9.97
CA TYR A 28 -5.39 -22.47 -11.15
C TYR A 28 -6.28 -21.57 -12.00
N THR A 29 -7.19 -20.80 -11.40
CA THR A 29 -8.02 -19.81 -12.11
C THR A 29 -7.13 -18.78 -12.83
N ALA A 30 -6.09 -18.30 -12.16
CA ALA A 30 -5.12 -17.35 -12.72
C ALA A 30 -4.37 -17.87 -13.96
N LYS A 31 -4.35 -19.20 -14.21
CA LYS A 31 -3.76 -19.76 -15.44
C LYS A 31 -4.64 -19.55 -16.66
N GLU A 32 -5.94 -19.41 -16.45
CA GLU A 32 -6.92 -19.23 -17.52
C GLU A 32 -7.14 -17.75 -17.83
N ASP A 33 -7.32 -16.92 -16.80
CA ASP A 33 -7.68 -15.50 -16.94
C ASP A 33 -6.48 -14.54 -16.79
N ARG A 34 -5.30 -15.03 -16.40
CA ARG A 34 -4.07 -14.25 -16.15
C ARG A 34 -4.19 -13.24 -15.01
N ASN A 35 -5.18 -13.39 -14.14
CA ASN A 35 -5.42 -12.55 -12.98
C ASN A 35 -5.18 -13.35 -11.69
N LEU A 36 -4.05 -13.09 -11.02
CA LEU A 36 -3.77 -13.73 -9.74
C LEU A 36 -4.40 -12.93 -8.60
N ASN A 37 -5.57 -13.37 -8.17
CA ASN A 37 -6.20 -12.86 -6.96
C ASN A 37 -5.76 -13.71 -5.75
N LEU A 38 -5.04 -13.14 -4.79
CA LEU A 38 -4.75 -13.72 -3.47
C LEU A 38 -5.19 -12.79 -2.34
N SER A 39 -6.20 -11.95 -2.57
CA SER A 39 -6.72 -11.05 -1.55
C SER A 39 -7.44 -11.79 -0.43
N GLU A 40 -7.40 -11.24 0.79
CA GLU A 40 -8.07 -11.81 1.97
C GLU A 40 -7.64 -13.25 2.28
N CYS A 41 -6.36 -13.56 2.10
CA CYS A 41 -5.78 -14.88 2.38
C CYS A 41 -4.99 -14.91 3.70
N GLN A 42 -4.99 -13.81 4.45
CA GLN A 42 -4.24 -13.64 5.71
C GLN A 42 -2.73 -13.92 5.54
N LEU A 43 -2.20 -13.65 4.35
CA LEU A 43 -0.81 -13.92 4.00
C LEU A 43 0.13 -12.93 4.70
N MET A 44 1.16 -13.46 5.36
CA MET A 44 2.26 -12.65 5.93
C MET A 44 3.40 -12.41 4.94
N SER A 45 3.53 -13.29 3.95
CA SER A 45 4.53 -13.24 2.89
C SER A 45 4.00 -13.93 1.64
N PHE A 46 4.66 -13.72 0.50
CA PHE A 46 4.25 -14.31 -0.76
C PHE A 46 4.70 -15.78 -0.76
N PRO A 47 3.79 -16.77 -0.83
CA PRO A 47 4.17 -18.15 -0.63
C PRO A 47 5.04 -18.68 -1.78
N GLU A 48 6.13 -19.39 -1.46
CA GLU A 48 7.05 -19.97 -2.46
C GLU A 48 6.33 -20.92 -3.42
N ALA A 49 5.32 -21.64 -2.92
CA ALA A 49 4.48 -22.51 -3.72
C ALA A 49 3.81 -21.78 -4.89
N VAL A 50 3.47 -20.50 -4.76
CA VAL A 50 2.87 -19.70 -5.83
C VAL A 50 3.87 -19.49 -6.97
N TYR A 51 5.15 -19.25 -6.67
CA TYR A 51 6.19 -19.15 -7.71
C TYR A 51 6.31 -20.44 -8.52
N HIS A 52 6.23 -21.60 -7.86
CA HIS A 52 6.24 -22.90 -8.53
C HIS A 52 4.96 -23.15 -9.35
N LEU A 53 3.78 -22.85 -8.79
CA LEU A 53 2.49 -23.08 -9.45
C LEU A 53 2.31 -22.19 -10.69
N MET A 54 2.83 -20.95 -10.62
CA MET A 54 2.72 -19.93 -11.67
C MET A 54 3.96 -19.86 -12.56
N ARG A 55 4.84 -20.88 -12.53
CA ARG A 55 6.13 -20.83 -13.23
C ARG A 55 5.99 -20.60 -14.75
N ASN A 56 4.93 -21.11 -15.37
CA ASN A 56 4.68 -21.05 -16.81
C ASN A 56 3.51 -20.11 -17.16
N THR A 57 3.11 -19.24 -16.22
CA THR A 57 1.96 -18.37 -16.40
C THR A 57 2.43 -16.92 -16.44
N VAL A 58 2.03 -16.22 -17.48
CA VAL A 58 2.23 -14.77 -17.59
C VAL A 58 1.00 -14.10 -17.02
N LEU A 59 1.18 -13.40 -15.91
CA LEU A 59 0.12 -12.62 -15.28
C LEU A 59 0.00 -11.24 -15.91
N GLN A 60 -1.23 -10.77 -16.03
CA GLN A 60 -1.56 -9.38 -16.38
C GLN A 60 -1.89 -8.58 -15.13
N THR A 61 -2.62 -9.17 -14.19
CA THR A 61 -3.00 -8.49 -12.95
C THR A 61 -2.70 -9.35 -11.73
N CYS A 62 -2.36 -8.70 -10.62
CA CYS A 62 -2.13 -9.37 -9.34
C CYS A 62 -2.77 -8.58 -8.21
N ASP A 63 -3.66 -9.23 -7.47
CA ASP A 63 -4.33 -8.66 -6.31
C ASP A 63 -3.88 -9.38 -5.03
N LEU A 64 -3.15 -8.68 -4.17
CA LEU A 64 -2.68 -9.14 -2.87
C LEU A 64 -3.30 -8.32 -1.73
N SER A 65 -4.39 -7.61 -1.99
CA SER A 65 -5.03 -6.73 -1.02
C SER A 65 -5.57 -7.48 0.20
N SER A 66 -5.80 -6.75 1.30
CA SER A 66 -6.42 -7.29 2.51
C SER A 66 -5.69 -8.50 3.09
N ASN A 67 -4.37 -8.39 3.20
CA ASN A 67 -3.49 -9.39 3.80
C ASN A 67 -2.71 -8.73 4.95
N VAL A 68 -1.62 -9.36 5.41
CA VAL A 68 -0.77 -8.83 6.50
C VAL A 68 0.68 -8.70 6.05
N PHE A 69 0.89 -8.38 4.76
CA PHE A 69 2.23 -8.17 4.21
C PHE A 69 2.90 -6.96 4.85
N ARG A 70 4.11 -7.14 5.38
CA ARG A 70 4.97 -6.04 5.84
C ARG A 70 6.00 -5.59 4.81
N LYS A 71 6.37 -6.51 3.91
CA LYS A 71 7.30 -6.28 2.80
C LYS A 71 6.88 -7.14 1.62
N ILE A 72 7.20 -6.67 0.42
CA ILE A 72 7.08 -7.45 -0.80
C ILE A 72 8.44 -8.05 -1.16
N PRO A 73 8.52 -9.37 -1.41
CA PRO A 73 9.79 -9.99 -1.78
C PRO A 73 10.28 -9.46 -3.14
N PRO A 74 11.60 -9.23 -3.31
CA PRO A 74 12.18 -8.74 -4.56
C PRO A 74 11.98 -9.70 -5.74
N GLN A 75 11.73 -10.97 -5.48
CA GLN A 75 11.43 -11.99 -6.49
C GLN A 75 10.06 -11.80 -7.15
N LEU A 76 9.11 -11.13 -6.50
CA LEU A 76 7.76 -10.94 -7.06
C LEU A 76 7.80 -10.10 -8.34
N PRO A 77 8.38 -8.88 -8.35
CA PRO A 77 8.55 -8.09 -9.57
C PRO A 77 9.31 -8.82 -10.67
N ILE A 78 10.36 -9.56 -10.31
CA ILE A 78 11.18 -10.32 -11.26
C ILE A 78 10.37 -11.44 -11.91
N LYS A 79 9.55 -12.17 -11.14
CA LYS A 79 8.78 -13.29 -11.65
C LYS A 79 7.61 -12.86 -12.54
N PHE A 80 6.94 -11.77 -12.16
CA PHE A 80 5.71 -11.31 -12.78
C PHE A 80 5.93 -9.98 -13.52
N GLU A 81 7.00 -9.90 -14.30
CA GLU A 81 7.45 -8.67 -14.98
C GLU A 81 6.42 -8.02 -15.93
N ARG A 82 5.42 -8.79 -16.37
CA ARG A 82 4.40 -8.38 -17.35
C ARG A 82 3.09 -7.90 -16.73
N ILE A 83 3.01 -7.77 -15.40
CA ILE A 83 1.79 -7.27 -14.76
C ILE A 83 1.59 -5.78 -15.08
N THR A 84 0.35 -5.45 -15.43
CA THR A 84 -0.12 -4.09 -15.71
C THR A 84 -0.81 -3.46 -14.52
N GLU A 85 -1.38 -4.29 -13.62
CA GLU A 85 -2.05 -3.83 -12.41
C GLU A 85 -1.61 -4.65 -11.19
N LEU A 86 -1.22 -3.95 -10.12
CA LEU A 86 -0.82 -4.54 -8.85
C LEU A 86 -1.58 -3.87 -7.72
N ASN A 87 -2.40 -4.65 -7.01
CA ASN A 87 -3.11 -4.20 -5.82
C ASN A 87 -2.44 -4.76 -4.56
N LEU A 88 -1.93 -3.86 -3.72
CA LEU A 88 -1.28 -4.11 -2.45
C LEU A 88 -2.00 -3.39 -1.29
N SER A 89 -3.22 -2.90 -1.53
CA SER A 89 -3.99 -2.15 -0.55
C SER A 89 -4.34 -2.97 0.69
N HIS A 90 -4.67 -2.32 1.81
CA HIS A 90 -5.07 -2.99 3.04
C HIS A 90 -4.05 -4.03 3.52
N ASN A 91 -2.79 -3.60 3.63
CA ASN A 91 -1.68 -4.38 4.15
C ASN A 91 -0.97 -3.59 5.26
N ARG A 92 0.26 -3.97 5.62
CA ARG A 92 1.09 -3.30 6.62
C ARG A 92 2.46 -2.92 6.04
N LEU A 93 2.47 -2.55 4.76
CA LEU A 93 3.70 -2.24 4.03
C LEU A 93 4.26 -0.90 4.50
N THR A 94 5.56 -0.88 4.79
CA THR A 94 6.30 0.35 5.13
C THR A 94 7.29 0.76 4.03
N SER A 95 7.58 -0.14 3.09
CA SER A 95 8.58 0.03 2.03
C SER A 95 8.29 -0.91 0.85
N LEU A 96 8.82 -0.58 -0.32
CA LEU A 96 8.78 -1.43 -1.51
C LEU A 96 10.21 -1.85 -1.92
N PRO A 97 10.37 -3.04 -2.52
CA PRO A 97 11.64 -3.47 -3.10
C PRO A 97 12.05 -2.57 -4.28
N GLU A 98 13.35 -2.40 -4.50
CA GLU A 98 13.90 -1.57 -5.58
C GLU A 98 13.65 -2.21 -6.96
N GLU A 99 13.50 -3.54 -6.99
CA GLU A 99 13.15 -4.38 -8.14
C GLU A 99 11.75 -4.06 -8.70
N LEU A 100 10.91 -3.33 -7.96
CA LEU A 100 9.60 -2.91 -8.46
C LEU A 100 9.69 -2.04 -9.72
N LYS A 101 10.83 -1.35 -9.93
CA LYS A 101 11.10 -0.60 -11.17
C LYS A 101 11.18 -1.48 -12.42
N ASP A 102 11.42 -2.78 -12.26
CA ASP A 102 11.58 -3.71 -13.37
C ASP A 102 10.22 -4.17 -13.94
N LEU A 103 9.11 -3.81 -13.27
CA LEU A 103 7.76 -3.97 -13.80
C LEU A 103 7.49 -2.93 -14.90
N LYS A 104 8.05 -3.17 -16.08
CA LYS A 104 8.00 -2.22 -17.20
C LYS A 104 6.58 -1.96 -17.66
N GLU A 105 5.70 -2.95 -17.61
CA GLU A 105 4.31 -2.85 -18.06
C GLU A 105 3.33 -2.31 -16.99
N LEU A 106 3.79 -2.06 -15.76
CA LEU A 106 2.91 -1.69 -14.66
C LEU A 106 2.34 -0.28 -14.87
N GLN A 107 1.01 -0.20 -14.94
CA GLN A 107 0.25 1.03 -15.15
C GLN A 107 -0.51 1.48 -13.91
N LYS A 108 -0.99 0.53 -13.09
CA LYS A 108 -1.75 0.84 -11.89
C LYS A 108 -1.15 0.17 -10.67
N LEU A 109 -0.88 0.96 -9.64
CA LEU A 109 -0.38 0.49 -8.36
C LEU A 109 -1.24 1.04 -7.23
N ASP A 110 -1.88 0.15 -6.48
CA ASP A 110 -2.63 0.51 -5.29
C ASP A 110 -1.88 0.09 -4.03
N LEU A 111 -1.52 1.08 -3.21
CA LEU A 111 -0.84 0.96 -1.92
C LEU A 111 -1.65 1.62 -0.80
N SER A 112 -2.94 1.89 -1.03
CA SER A 112 -3.79 2.52 -0.04
C SER A 112 -3.97 1.66 1.20
N HIS A 113 -4.26 2.27 2.35
CA HIS A 113 -4.42 1.55 3.62
C HIS A 113 -3.18 0.69 3.95
N ASN A 114 -2.02 1.33 4.02
CA ASN A 114 -0.75 0.71 4.44
C ASN A 114 -0.07 1.63 5.49
N ASP A 115 1.17 1.28 5.86
CA ASP A 115 1.93 1.95 6.92
C ASP A 115 3.12 2.77 6.36
N PHE A 116 3.00 3.33 5.14
CA PHE A 116 4.09 4.11 4.55
C PHE A 116 4.26 5.46 5.28
N LEU A 117 5.42 5.63 5.93
CA LEU A 117 5.82 6.90 6.56
C LEU A 117 6.47 7.88 5.57
N VAL A 118 7.07 7.33 4.50
CA VAL A 118 7.80 8.08 3.48
C VAL A 118 7.29 7.64 2.12
N PHE A 119 7.18 8.60 1.19
CA PHE A 119 6.80 8.31 -0.18
C PHE A 119 7.78 7.31 -0.84
N PRO A 120 7.29 6.21 -1.44
CA PRO A 120 8.15 5.17 -1.98
C PRO A 120 8.85 5.60 -3.27
N LYS A 121 10.10 6.08 -3.17
CA LYS A 121 10.87 6.64 -4.30
C LYS A 121 11.01 5.72 -5.53
N VAL A 122 10.91 4.40 -5.35
CA VAL A 122 10.97 3.42 -6.46
C VAL A 122 9.86 3.64 -7.49
N VAL A 123 8.69 4.16 -7.09
CA VAL A 123 7.55 4.37 -8.01
C VAL A 123 7.86 5.40 -9.11
N PHE A 124 8.78 6.34 -8.84
CA PHE A 124 9.24 7.30 -9.86
C PHE A 124 10.11 6.66 -10.94
N LYS A 125 10.63 5.46 -10.70
CA LYS A 125 11.46 4.71 -11.65
C LYS A 125 10.64 3.73 -12.50
N ILE A 126 9.35 3.57 -12.20
CA ILE A 126 8.44 2.71 -12.96
C ILE A 126 8.01 3.47 -14.23
N PRO A 127 8.40 3.01 -15.43
CA PRO A 127 8.35 3.84 -16.64
C PRO A 127 6.93 4.13 -17.14
N HIS A 128 6.00 3.19 -16.92
CA HIS A 128 4.65 3.26 -17.46
C HIS A 128 3.57 3.41 -16.37
N LEU A 129 3.94 3.77 -15.14
CA LEU A 129 2.99 3.95 -14.05
C LEU A 129 2.10 5.18 -14.31
N VAL A 130 0.80 4.94 -14.48
CA VAL A 130 -0.22 5.96 -14.80
C VAL A 130 -1.00 6.36 -13.55
N PHE A 131 -1.35 5.39 -12.71
CA PHE A 131 -2.17 5.57 -11.52
C PHE A 131 -1.43 5.05 -10.29
N LEU A 132 -1.31 5.89 -9.28
CA LEU A 132 -0.73 5.55 -7.98
C LEU A 132 -1.68 5.96 -6.85
N ASN A 133 -2.14 4.97 -6.09
CA ASN A 133 -2.95 5.21 -4.91
C ASN A 133 -2.13 4.97 -3.64
N LEU A 134 -1.92 6.01 -2.86
CA LEU A 134 -1.27 6.00 -1.54
C LEU A 134 -2.20 6.53 -0.45
N LYS A 135 -3.51 6.56 -0.72
CA LYS A 135 -4.52 7.01 0.23
C LYS A 135 -4.40 6.28 1.58
N LYS A 136 -4.61 7.01 2.67
CA LYS A 136 -4.62 6.46 4.03
C LYS A 136 -3.35 5.69 4.36
N ASN A 137 -2.26 6.43 4.30
CA ASN A 137 -0.94 6.04 4.80
C ASN A 137 -0.48 7.10 5.81
N PHE A 138 0.78 7.07 6.21
CA PHE A 138 1.37 8.01 7.17
C PHE A 138 2.43 8.90 6.51
N ILE A 139 2.25 9.23 5.23
CA ILE A 139 3.23 10.00 4.47
C ILE A 139 3.16 11.47 4.90
N VAL A 140 4.29 11.97 5.39
CA VAL A 140 4.40 13.35 5.88
C VAL A 140 4.88 14.31 4.79
N ASP A 141 5.69 13.84 3.85
CA ASP A 141 6.29 14.67 2.81
C ASP A 141 6.50 13.92 1.49
N VAL A 142 6.53 14.67 0.38
CA VAL A 142 6.66 14.18 -0.98
C VAL A 142 7.54 15.12 -1.79
N ASP A 143 8.48 14.56 -2.56
CA ASP A 143 9.30 15.32 -3.51
C ASP A 143 8.45 15.74 -4.73
N VAL A 144 7.84 16.92 -4.64
CA VAL A 144 6.93 17.47 -5.65
C VAL A 144 7.62 17.66 -7.01
N SER A 145 8.93 17.91 -7.02
CA SER A 145 9.68 18.02 -8.27
C SER A 145 9.73 16.69 -9.01
N LYS A 146 9.90 15.57 -8.30
CA LYS A 146 9.85 14.23 -8.90
C LYS A 146 8.46 13.82 -9.34
N VAL A 147 7.42 14.18 -8.58
CA VAL A 147 6.02 13.98 -8.98
C VAL A 147 5.78 14.68 -10.32
N ARG A 148 6.17 15.96 -10.44
CA ARG A 148 6.02 16.74 -11.67
C ARG A 148 6.73 16.10 -12.87
N THR A 149 7.95 15.59 -12.69
CA THR A 149 8.76 14.99 -13.76
C THR A 149 8.47 13.51 -14.00
N ALA A 150 7.57 12.87 -13.24
CA ALA A 150 7.26 11.45 -13.41
C ALA A 150 6.74 11.19 -14.84
N PRO A 151 7.31 10.22 -15.59
CA PRO A 151 7.15 10.17 -17.05
C PRO A 151 5.71 9.94 -17.52
N ALA A 152 5.01 9.00 -16.88
CA ALA A 152 3.68 8.55 -17.31
C ALA A 152 2.55 8.83 -16.31
N LEU A 153 2.89 9.28 -15.09
CA LEU A 153 1.91 9.43 -14.01
C LEU A 153 0.85 10.47 -14.38
N LYS A 154 -0.42 10.08 -14.31
CA LYS A 154 -1.58 10.95 -14.60
C LYS A 154 -2.44 11.17 -13.36
N GLU A 155 -2.43 10.24 -12.42
CA GLU A 155 -3.24 10.33 -11.21
C GLU A 155 -2.45 9.85 -10.00
N LEU A 156 -2.49 10.67 -8.94
CA LEU A 156 -1.84 10.41 -7.66
C LEU A 156 -2.83 10.70 -6.54
N ASN A 157 -3.16 9.66 -5.78
CA ASN A 157 -3.98 9.81 -4.57
C ASN A 157 -3.11 9.74 -3.31
N LEU A 158 -3.11 10.83 -2.54
CA LEU A 158 -2.44 11.00 -1.25
C LEU A 158 -3.44 11.44 -0.16
N GLU A 159 -4.75 11.26 -0.37
CA GLU A 159 -5.76 11.54 0.64
C GLU A 159 -5.50 10.78 1.94
N GLU A 160 -6.00 11.31 3.05
CA GLU A 160 -5.88 10.69 4.38
C GLU A 160 -4.43 10.39 4.80
N ASN A 161 -3.46 11.20 4.33
CA ASN A 161 -2.09 11.21 4.81
C ASN A 161 -1.82 12.47 5.64
N PRO A 162 -0.98 12.39 6.70
CA PRO A 162 -0.58 13.53 7.52
C PRO A 162 0.48 14.40 6.82
N LEU A 163 0.19 14.84 5.59
CA LEU A 163 1.11 15.68 4.82
C LEU A 163 1.35 17.02 5.52
N THR A 164 2.59 17.49 5.50
CA THR A 164 2.90 18.85 5.96
C THR A 164 2.16 19.89 5.12
N ARG A 165 1.85 21.05 5.74
CA ARG A 165 1.23 22.19 5.04
C ARG A 165 2.04 22.63 3.82
N THR A 166 3.36 22.58 3.91
CA THR A 166 4.28 22.89 2.80
C THR A 166 4.08 21.93 1.63
N ALA A 167 4.10 20.61 1.89
CA ALA A 167 3.89 19.60 0.85
C ALA A 167 2.50 19.73 0.21
N TYR A 168 1.45 19.93 1.03
CA TYR A 168 0.08 20.15 0.56
C TYR A 168 -0.02 21.35 -0.40
N VAL A 169 0.53 22.51 -0.03
CA VAL A 169 0.48 23.71 -0.87
C VAL A 169 1.24 23.50 -2.17
N GLN A 170 2.43 22.87 -2.12
CA GLN A 170 3.22 22.59 -3.32
C GLN A 170 2.52 21.59 -4.27
N LEU A 171 1.89 20.55 -3.74
CA LEU A 171 1.11 19.59 -4.52
C LEU A 171 -0.12 20.25 -5.13
N LYS A 172 -0.85 21.08 -4.36
CA LYS A 172 -2.01 21.83 -4.85
C LYS A 172 -1.63 22.85 -5.93
N ALA A 173 -0.45 23.47 -5.82
CA ALA A 173 0.07 24.39 -6.84
C ALA A 173 0.44 23.70 -8.16
N LEU A 174 0.61 22.38 -8.18
CA LEU A 174 0.71 21.62 -9.44
C LEU A 174 -0.65 21.47 -10.14
N MET A 175 -1.75 21.85 -9.49
CA MET A 175 -3.12 21.74 -10.02
C MET A 175 -3.66 23.13 -10.43
N PRO A 176 -4.31 23.25 -11.60
CA PRO A 176 -4.48 22.22 -12.62
C PRO A 176 -3.18 21.96 -13.39
N GLY A 177 -2.89 20.69 -13.66
CA GLY A 177 -1.67 20.30 -14.35
C GLY A 177 -1.81 18.95 -15.04
N ARG A 178 -0.69 18.41 -15.53
CA ARG A 178 -0.64 17.10 -16.21
C ARG A 178 -1.11 15.94 -15.32
N ILE A 179 -1.04 16.11 -14.00
CA ILE A 179 -1.33 15.08 -13.00
C ILE A 179 -2.52 15.53 -12.18
N LEU A 180 -3.54 14.68 -12.10
CA LEU A 180 -4.64 14.80 -11.15
C LEU A 180 -4.14 14.34 -9.77
N ILE A 181 -4.10 15.25 -8.81
CA ILE A 181 -3.60 14.98 -7.47
C ILE A 181 -4.77 15.07 -6.48
N HIS A 182 -4.98 14.03 -5.70
CA HIS A 182 -5.93 14.02 -4.60
C HIS A 182 -5.17 14.14 -3.29
N VAL A 183 -5.43 15.19 -2.52
CA VAL A 183 -4.79 15.45 -1.22
C VAL A 183 -5.83 15.91 -0.23
N THR A 184 -5.72 15.45 1.02
CA THR A 184 -6.54 15.95 2.11
C THR A 184 -5.89 17.19 2.69
N GLU A 185 -6.71 18.20 3.01
CA GLU A 185 -6.23 19.39 3.70
C GLU A 185 -5.69 19.01 5.09
N PRO A 186 -4.45 19.41 5.44
CA PRO A 186 -3.91 19.17 6.77
C PRO A 186 -4.81 19.84 7.82
N LYS A 187 -5.08 19.12 8.91
CA LYS A 187 -5.79 19.74 10.05
C LYS A 187 -4.96 20.92 10.56
N PRO A 188 -5.59 22.03 10.97
CA PRO A 188 -4.89 23.06 11.72
C PRO A 188 -4.24 22.40 12.93
N GLU A 189 -2.99 22.77 13.23
CA GLU A 189 -2.38 22.42 14.50
C GLU A 189 -3.30 23.05 15.56
N ASP A 190 -3.90 22.23 16.43
CA ASP A 190 -4.63 22.76 17.58
C ASP A 190 -3.58 23.50 18.40
N ASP A 191 -3.64 24.83 18.37
CA ASP A 191 -2.92 25.70 19.28
C ASP A 191 -3.36 25.31 20.69
N ASP A 192 -2.65 24.37 21.29
CA ASP A 192 -2.70 24.05 22.73
C ASP A 192 -2.05 25.24 23.49
N ASP A 193 -2.54 26.46 23.22
CA ASP A 193 -2.46 27.60 24.12
C ASP A 193 -3.38 27.26 25.31
N SER A 194 -2.91 26.30 26.10
CA SER A 194 -3.24 26.25 27.51
C SER A 194 -2.64 27.51 28.13
N ASP A 195 -3.39 28.60 28.02
CA ASP A 195 -3.24 29.79 28.83
C ASP A 195 -3.08 29.34 30.28
N PHE A 196 -1.84 29.32 30.76
CA PHE A 196 -1.55 29.35 32.18
C PHE A 196 -2.12 30.69 32.68
N GLU A 197 -3.38 30.69 33.11
CA GLU A 197 -3.92 31.75 33.98
C GLU A 197 -3.09 31.76 35.27
N VAL A 198 -2.02 32.54 35.26
CA VAL A 198 -1.31 32.94 36.47
C VAL A 198 -2.25 33.88 37.22
N SER A 199 -3.06 33.31 38.10
CA SER A 199 -3.87 34.08 39.05
C SER A 199 -2.95 35.03 39.84
N PRO A 200 -3.29 36.32 39.99
CA PRO A 200 -2.45 37.26 40.74
C PRO A 200 -2.43 36.92 42.23
N PRO A 201 -1.36 37.31 42.96
CA PRO A 201 -1.22 36.99 44.37
C PRO A 201 -2.28 37.76 45.17
N ASN A 202 -3.02 37.02 45.98
CA ASN A 202 -4.05 37.52 46.88
C ASN A 202 -3.42 38.49 47.91
N SER A 203 -3.59 39.79 47.74
CA SER A 203 -3.19 40.78 48.74
C SER A 203 -4.28 40.86 49.83
N SER A 204 -4.03 40.22 50.96
CA SER A 204 -4.81 40.39 52.18
C SER A 204 -4.48 41.74 52.82
N VAL A 205 -5.49 42.62 52.93
CA VAL A 205 -5.58 43.66 53.97
C VAL A 205 -7.02 43.70 54.45
#